data_AF-A0A8B6E148-F1
#
_entry.id   AF-A0A8B6E148-F1
#
_cell.length_a   1.000
_cell.length_b   1.000
_cell.length_c   1.000
_cell.angle_alpha   90.00
_cell.angle_beta   90.00
_cell.angle_gamma   90.00
#
_symmetry.space_group_name_H-M   'P 1'
#
loop_
_entity.id
_entity.type
_entity.pdbx_description
1 polymer ?
#
loop_
_entity_poly.entity_id
_entity_poly.type
_entity_poly.pdbx_seq_one_letter_code
_entity_poly.pdbx_strand_id
1 'polypeptide(L)' 'MTSFADNAGWTSDMKANKIERLKVTQPLGGAGKPEDVAKAIRFLASDEASFTTGHLLFVDSGRHGAIPS' A
#
# COMPACT_ATOMS: atom_id res chain seq x y z
N MET A 1 -3.59 14.45 13.53
CA MET A 1 -2.84 14.21 12.27
C MET A 1 -3.87 14.07 11.17
N THR A 2 -3.85 14.93 10.15
CA THR A 2 -4.75 14.79 8.99
C THR A 2 -4.41 13.51 8.22
N SER A 3 -5.42 12.78 7.78
CA SER A 3 -5.20 11.56 6.99
C SER A 3 -4.71 11.94 5.59
N PHE A 4 -3.98 11.04 4.92
CA PHE A 4 -3.57 11.23 3.53
C PHE A 4 -4.75 11.59 2.61
N ALA A 5 -5.93 11.04 2.89
CA ALA A 5 -7.14 11.30 2.14
C ALA A 5 -7.70 12.72 2.35
N ASP A 6 -7.39 13.37 3.48
CA ASP A 6 -7.77 14.76 3.75
C ASP A 6 -6.88 15.72 2.95
N ASN A 7 -5.56 15.45 2.91
CA ASN A 7 -4.61 16.24 2.14
C ASN A 7 -4.82 16.12 0.63
N ALA A 8 -5.38 14.98 0.17
CA ALA A 8 -5.73 14.74 -1.23
C ALA A 8 -7.05 15.40 -1.66
N GLY A 9 -7.75 16.11 -0.76
CA GLY A 9 -9.01 16.81 -1.07
C GLY A 9 -10.19 15.87 -1.36
N TRP A 10 -10.17 14.63 -0.85
CA TRP A 10 -11.26 13.69 -1.12
C TRP A 10 -12.48 13.99 -0.24
N THR A 11 -13.67 13.99 -0.86
CA THR A 11 -14.93 14.06 -0.14
C THR A 11 -15.19 12.76 0.64
N SER A 12 -16.06 12.81 1.64
CA SER A 12 -16.40 11.65 2.47
C SER A 12 -16.95 10.48 1.64
N ASP A 13 -17.79 10.76 0.64
CA ASP A 13 -18.36 9.75 -0.25
C ASP A 13 -17.29 9.10 -1.14
N MET A 14 -16.31 9.88 -1.60
CA MET A 14 -15.17 9.37 -2.37
C MET A 14 -14.30 8.42 -1.52
N LYS A 15 -14.10 8.74 -0.24
CA LYS A 15 -13.34 7.89 0.69
C LYS A 15 -14.04 6.56 0.92
N ALA A 16 -15.34 6.59 1.20
CA ALA A 16 -16.14 5.38 1.43
C ALA A 16 -16.17 4.46 0.20
N ASN A 17 -16.48 5.02 -0.98
CA ASN A 17 -16.50 4.26 -2.23
C ASN A 17 -15.14 3.64 -2.56
N LYS A 18 -14.05 4.34 -2.24
CA LYS A 18 -12.71 3.82 -2.51
C LYS A 18 -12.33 2.68 -1.57
N ILE A 19 -12.68 2.76 -0.29
CA ILE A 19 -12.43 1.67 0.67
C ILE A 19 -13.18 0.40 0.24
N GLU A 20 -14.43 0.51 -0.17
CA GLU A 20 -15.19 -0.64 -0.68
C GLU A 20 -14.54 -1.25 -1.93
N ARG A 21 -14.08 -0.42 -2.87
CA ARG A 21 -13.33 -0.92 -4.04
C ARG A 21 -12.01 -1.59 -3.66
N LEU A 22 -11.30 -1.10 -2.65
CA LEU A 22 -10.06 -1.71 -2.20
C LEU A 22 -10.28 -3.11 -1.61
N LYS A 23 -11.39 -3.35 -0.90
CA LYS A 23 -11.73 -4.68 -0.36
C LYS A 23 -11.81 -5.78 -1.42
N VAL A 24 -12.30 -5.45 -2.62
CA VAL A 24 -12.47 -6.42 -3.72
C VAL A 24 -11.29 -6.46 -4.68
N THR A 25 -10.54 -5.37 -4.81
CA THR A 25 -9.42 -5.28 -5.76
C THR A 25 -8.07 -5.65 -5.17
N GLN A 26 -7.96 -5.70 -3.84
CA GLN A 26 -6.72 -6.04 -3.15
C GLN A 26 -6.79 -7.46 -2.57
N PRO A 27 -5.83 -8.35 -2.90
CA PRO A 27 -5.82 -9.73 -2.40
C PRO A 27 -5.89 -9.86 -0.87
N LEU A 28 -5.24 -8.97 -0.12
CA LEU A 28 -5.31 -8.99 1.36
C LEU A 28 -6.46 -8.15 1.94
N GLY A 29 -7.31 -7.56 1.09
CA GLY A 29 -8.54 -6.89 1.48
C GLY A 29 -8.37 -5.55 2.18
N GLY A 30 -8.57 -4.45 1.42
CA GLY A 30 -8.67 -3.10 1.97
C GLY A 30 -7.35 -2.34 2.05
N ALA A 31 -7.43 -1.10 2.52
CA ALA A 31 -6.29 -0.18 2.53
C ALA A 31 -5.17 -0.65 3.48
N GLY A 32 -3.94 -0.65 2.97
CA GLY A 32 -2.75 -0.82 3.79
C GLY A 32 -2.59 0.33 4.79
N LYS A 33 -1.81 0.07 5.84
CA LYS A 33 -1.52 1.05 6.88
C LYS A 33 -0.13 1.65 6.68
N PRO A 34 0.15 2.86 7.20
CA PRO A 34 1.50 3.44 7.14
C PRO A 34 2.59 2.52 7.67
N GLU A 35 2.27 1.69 8.67
CA GLU A 35 3.21 0.73 9.27
C GLU A 35 3.66 -0.36 8.30
N ASP A 36 2.85 -0.71 7.29
CA ASP A 36 3.20 -1.73 6.30
C ASP A 36 4.38 -1.23 5.42
N VAL A 37 4.33 0.04 5.01
CA VAL A 37 5.42 0.70 4.28
C VAL A 37 6.64 0.89 5.18
N ALA A 38 6.45 1.33 6.42
CA ALA A 38 7.55 1.52 7.37
C ALA A 38 8.34 0.22 7.64
N LYS A 39 7.66 -0.93 7.74
CA LYS A 39 8.30 -2.24 7.89
C LYS A 39 9.12 -2.63 6.66
N ALA A 40 8.59 -2.38 5.46
CA ALA A 40 9.34 -2.64 4.22
C ALA A 40 10.60 -1.77 4.12
N ILE A 41 10.50 -0.49 4.48
CA ILE A 41 11.67 0.41 4.57
C ILE A 41 12.67 -0.11 5.59
N ARG A 42 12.21 -0.53 6.78
CA ARG A 42 13.09 -1.09 7.81
C ARG A 42 13.83 -2.34 7.33
N PHE A 43 13.17 -3.22 6.58
CA PHE A 43 13.81 -4.37 5.96
C PHE A 43 14.88 -3.95 4.94
N LEU A 44 14.55 -3.04 4.02
CA LEU A 44 15.50 -2.58 3.01
C LEU A 44 16.70 -1.82 3.60
N ALA A 45 16.52 -1.18 4.75
CA ALA A 45 17.58 -0.48 5.47
C ALA A 45 18.40 -1.39 6.41
N SER A 46 18.02 -2.65 6.60
CA SER A 46 18.73 -3.58 7.48
C SER A 46 19.78 -4.39 6.70
N ASP A 47 20.69 -5.03 7.43
CA ASP A 47 21.70 -5.94 6.87
C ASP A 47 21.06 -7.18 6.18
N GLU A 48 19.79 -7.49 6.50
CA GLU A 48 19.04 -8.59 5.89
C GLU A 48 18.81 -8.36 4.38
N ALA A 49 18.82 -7.10 3.93
CA ALA A 49 18.67 -6.73 2.52
C ALA A 49 20.02 -6.56 1.79
N SER A 50 21.15 -6.99 2.38
CA SER A 50 22.51 -6.77 1.83
C SER A 50 22.74 -7.26 0.40
N PHE A 51 21.97 -8.25 -0.08
CA PHE A 51 22.05 -8.76 -1.45
C PHE A 51 20.92 -8.25 -2.37
N THR A 52 20.07 -7.36 -1.88
CA THR A 52 18.92 -6.81 -2.65
C THR A 52 19.28 -5.43 -3.21
N THR A 53 19.32 -5.32 -4.54
CA THR A 53 19.56 -4.04 -5.23
C THR A 53 18.86 -4.02 -6.58
N GLY A 54 18.57 -2.82 -7.10
CA GLY A 54 17.97 -2.63 -8.44
C GLY A 54 16.56 -3.19 -8.60
N HIS A 55 15.86 -3.52 -7.51
CA HIS A 55 14.55 -4.17 -7.54
C HIS A 55 13.45 -3.25 -7.01
N LEU A 56 12.23 -3.42 -7.54
CA LEU A 56 11.03 -2.73 -7.05
C LEU A 56 10.29 -3.62 -6.06
N LEU A 57 10.29 -3.23 -4.78
CA LEU A 57 9.51 -3.92 -3.75
C LEU A 57 8.11 -3.29 -3.64
N PHE A 58 7.10 -4.00 -4.14
CA PHE A 58 5.71 -3.56 -4.06
C PHE A 58 5.11 -3.80 -2.66
N VAL A 59 4.60 -2.74 -2.04
CA VAL A 59 3.91 -2.78 -0.74
C VAL A 59 2.46 -2.34 -0.95
N ASP A 60 1.69 -3.18 -1.63
CA ASP A 60 0.35 -2.80 -2.12
C ASP A 60 -0.71 -3.90 -1.95
N SER A 61 -0.48 -4.84 -1.02
CA SER A 61 -1.30 -6.03 -0.74
C SER A 61 -1.47 -7.00 -1.92
N GLY A 62 -0.57 -6.95 -2.92
CA GLY A 62 -0.58 -7.84 -4.08
C GLY A 62 -1.37 -7.29 -5.26
N ARG A 63 -1.80 -6.03 -5.21
CA ARG A 63 -2.56 -5.38 -6.29
C ARG A 63 -1.78 -5.35 -7.61
N HIS A 64 -0.47 -5.12 -7.56
CA HIS A 64 0.39 -5.08 -8.73
C HIS A 64 0.42 -6.41 -9.50
N GLY A 65 0.39 -7.55 -8.77
CA GLY A 65 0.43 -8.89 -9.37
C GLY A 65 -0.94 -9.53 -9.60
N ALA A 66 -2.03 -8.96 -9.08
CA ALA A 66 -3.37 -9.57 -9.09
C ALA A 66 -4.23 -9.19 -10.31
N ILE A 67 -3.73 -8.35 -11.22
CA ILE A 67 -4.40 -8.04 -12.48
C ILE A 67 -3.89 -9.00 -13.59
N PRO A 68 -4.74 -9.88 -14.15
CA PRO A 68 -4.36 -10.64 -15.32
C PRO A 68 -4.23 -9.69 -16.52
N SER A 69 -3.14 -9.84 -17.27
CA SER A 69 -2.94 -9.22 -18.59
C SER A 69 -3.89 -9.76 -19.64
#